data_AF-K6PRJ7-F1
#
_entry.id   AF-K6PRJ7-F1
#
_cell.length_a   1.000
_cell.length_b   1.000
_cell.length_c   1.000
_cell.angle_alpha   90.00
_cell.angle_beta   90.00
_cell.angle_gamma   90.00
#
_symmetry.space_group_name_H-M   'P 1'
#
loop_
_entity.id
_entity.type
_entity.pdbx_description
1 polymer ?
#
loop_
_entity_poly.entity_id
_entity_poly.type
_entity_poly.pdbx_seq_one_letter_code
_entity_poly.pdbx_strand_id
1 'polypeptide(L)'
;MPASNGRRMTMEERIQAFFRQSGGPNNPQIPKLVEKHLLYGKDHGIPGYRETFADAFIDAVVGDPSLLLIYERLQRWRAQRQRERQQAGGTGGSTDPELLRRLERLEREVTRLREAVERLGQSV
;
A
#
# COMPACT_ATOMS: atom_id res chain seq x y z
N MET A 1 -35.22 31.27 -13.58
CA MET A 1 -34.15 30.27 -13.68
C MET A 1 -33.02 30.71 -12.75
N PRO A 2 -32.81 30.07 -11.58
CA PRO A 2 -31.74 30.53 -10.70
C PRO A 2 -30.38 30.18 -11.32
N ALA A 3 -29.51 31.18 -11.37
CA ALA A 3 -28.17 31.10 -11.92
C ALA A 3 -27.33 30.08 -11.13
N SER A 4 -26.74 29.12 -11.84
CA SER A 4 -25.70 28.26 -11.27
C SER A 4 -24.44 29.11 -11.07
N ASN A 5 -24.27 29.68 -9.87
CA ASN A 5 -22.99 30.17 -9.40
C ASN A 5 -21.97 29.03 -9.62
N GLY A 6 -20.88 29.28 -10.35
CA GLY A 6 -19.89 28.29 -10.82
C GLY A 6 -19.11 27.52 -9.74
N ARG A 7 -19.69 27.35 -8.55
CA ARG A 7 -19.19 26.48 -7.49
C ARG A 7 -19.40 25.02 -7.90
N ARG A 8 -18.29 24.28 -8.03
CA ARG A 8 -18.33 22.82 -8.22
C ARG A 8 -19.01 22.18 -7.00
N MET A 9 -20.07 21.43 -7.24
CA MET A 9 -20.78 20.69 -6.19
C MET A 9 -19.91 19.51 -5.72
N THR A 10 -19.88 19.32 -4.40
CA THR A 10 -19.31 18.12 -3.77
C THR A 10 -20.09 16.86 -4.16
N MET A 11 -19.51 15.68 -3.93
CA MET A 11 -20.16 14.41 -4.26
C MET A 11 -21.48 14.24 -3.46
N GLU A 12 -21.49 14.51 -2.16
CA GLU A 12 -22.71 14.50 -1.35
C GLU A 12 -23.79 15.46 -1.87
N GLU A 13 -23.43 16.68 -2.26
CA GLU A 13 -24.37 17.67 -2.79
C GLU A 13 -25.00 17.20 -4.11
N ARG A 14 -24.21 16.56 -4.98
CA ARG A 14 -24.70 15.97 -6.24
C ARG A 14 -25.67 14.82 -5.98
N ILE A 15 -25.35 13.95 -5.03
CA ILE A 15 -26.21 12.83 -4.63
C ILE A 15 -27.54 13.35 -4.08
N GLN A 16 -27.52 14.35 -3.19
CA GLN A 16 -28.75 14.95 -2.67
C GLN A 16 -29.59 15.64 -3.74
N ALA A 17 -28.95 16.33 -4.69
CA ALA A 17 -29.64 16.97 -5.80
C ALA A 17 -30.32 15.92 -6.70
N PHE A 18 -29.62 14.82 -6.99
CA PHE A 18 -30.17 13.68 -7.75
C PHE A 18 -31.41 13.09 -7.06
N PHE A 19 -31.35 12.83 -5.74
CA PHE A 19 -32.51 12.32 -5.01
C PHE A 19 -33.67 13.30 -5.01
N ARG A 20 -33.42 14.61 -4.84
CA ARG A 20 -34.46 15.65 -4.92
C ARG A 20 -35.13 15.69 -6.29
N GLN A 21 -34.35 15.63 -7.37
CA GLN A 21 -34.86 15.60 -8.74
C GLN A 21 -35.64 14.31 -9.02
N SER A 22 -35.24 13.21 -8.40
CA SER A 22 -35.88 11.91 -8.54
C SER A 22 -37.10 11.73 -7.62
N GLY A 23 -37.66 12.79 -7.02
CA GLY A 23 -38.85 12.71 -6.18
C GLY A 23 -38.60 12.35 -4.70
N GLY A 24 -37.36 12.49 -4.24
CA GLY A 24 -36.93 12.24 -2.87
C GLY A 24 -36.55 10.78 -2.60
N PRO A 25 -35.84 10.49 -1.49
CA PRO A 25 -35.23 9.19 -1.20
C PRO A 25 -36.21 8.01 -1.12
N ASN A 26 -37.51 8.27 -0.96
CA ASN A 26 -38.55 7.24 -0.88
C ASN A 26 -39.20 6.91 -2.24
N ASN A 27 -38.70 7.45 -3.36
CA ASN A 27 -39.25 7.11 -4.67
C ASN A 27 -38.89 5.64 -5.03
N PRO A 28 -39.89 4.75 -5.27
CA PRO A 28 -39.64 3.34 -5.61
C PRO A 28 -38.90 3.13 -6.94
N GLN A 29 -38.79 4.17 -7.78
CA GLN A 29 -38.05 4.14 -9.04
C GLN A 29 -36.56 4.51 -8.89
N ILE A 30 -36.13 5.02 -7.72
CA ILE A 30 -34.72 5.37 -7.46
C ILE A 30 -33.77 4.21 -7.77
N PRO A 31 -34.03 2.96 -7.34
CA PRO A 31 -33.13 1.85 -7.64
C PRO A 31 -32.92 1.68 -9.15
N LYS A 32 -33.99 1.75 -9.95
CA LYS A 32 -33.92 1.65 -11.42
C LYS A 32 -33.22 2.83 -12.06
N LEU A 33 -33.44 4.04 -11.55
CA LEU A 33 -32.78 5.26 -12.02
C LEU A 33 -31.28 5.22 -11.73
N VAL A 34 -30.90 4.78 -10.53
CA VAL A 34 -29.49 4.60 -10.13
C VAL A 34 -28.85 3.50 -10.97
N GLU A 35 -29.50 2.35 -11.14
CA GLU A 35 -28.99 1.24 -11.95
C GLU A 35 -28.78 1.67 -13.41
N LYS A 36 -29.73 2.40 -14.01
CA LYS A 36 -29.58 2.98 -15.35
C LYS A 36 -28.43 4.00 -15.39
N HIS A 37 -28.25 4.80 -14.34
CA HIS A 37 -27.15 5.75 -14.24
C HIS A 37 -25.79 5.05 -14.03
N LEU A 38 -25.76 3.91 -13.34
CA LEU A 38 -24.57 3.07 -13.18
C LEU A 38 -24.25 2.23 -14.43
N LEU A 39 -25.22 2.01 -15.31
CA LEU A 39 -25.01 1.25 -16.55
C LEU A 39 -24.73 2.15 -17.76
N TYR A 40 -25.34 3.35 -17.79
CA TYR A 40 -25.28 4.29 -18.93
C TYR A 40 -24.79 5.68 -18.55
N GLY A 41 -24.32 5.87 -17.32
CA GLY A 41 -23.75 7.12 -16.85
C GLY A 41 -22.56 7.53 -17.70
N LYS A 42 -22.44 8.82 -17.95
CA LYS A 42 -21.38 9.42 -18.76
C LYS A 42 -19.98 9.27 -18.13
N ASP A 43 -19.94 8.93 -16.84
CA ASP A 43 -18.75 8.83 -15.99
C ASP A 43 -18.28 7.37 -15.77
N HIS A 44 -18.85 6.40 -16.50
CA HIS A 44 -18.19 5.10 -16.61
C HIS A 44 -17.06 5.30 -17.59
N GLY A 45 -15.83 4.96 -17.20
CA GLY A 45 -14.66 4.97 -18.07
C GLY A 45 -14.92 4.21 -19.39
N ILE A 46 -13.91 4.16 -20.26
CA ILE A 46 -14.04 3.66 -21.64
C ILE A 46 -14.86 2.35 -21.70
N PRO A 47 -15.92 2.24 -22.52
CA PRO A 47 -16.75 1.05 -22.57
C PRO A 47 -15.93 -0.23 -22.81
N GLY A 48 -16.08 -1.22 -21.92
CA GLY A 48 -15.30 -2.47 -21.95
C GLY A 48 -13.92 -2.39 -21.28
N TYR A 49 -13.50 -1.20 -20.84
CA TYR A 49 -12.31 -0.99 -20.02
C TYR A 49 -12.73 -0.95 -18.56
N ARG A 50 -12.20 -1.88 -17.77
CA ARG A 50 -12.42 -1.88 -16.32
C ARG A 50 -11.37 -0.99 -15.70
N GLU A 51 -11.76 0.20 -15.25
CA GLU A 51 -10.84 1.10 -14.54
C GLU A 51 -10.20 0.37 -13.37
N THR A 52 -8.87 0.42 -13.35
CA THR A 52 -8.07 -0.13 -12.27
C THR A 52 -7.65 0.97 -11.32
N PHE A 53 -7.26 0.59 -10.10
CA PHE A 53 -6.70 1.54 -9.14
C PHE A 53 -5.46 2.27 -9.69
N ALA A 54 -4.71 1.62 -10.60
CA ALA A 54 -3.56 2.22 -11.26
C ALA A 54 -3.98 3.36 -12.20
N ASP A 55 -5.09 3.22 -12.92
CA ASP A 55 -5.61 4.26 -13.82
C ASP A 55 -6.03 5.51 -13.04
N ALA A 56 -6.77 5.33 -11.95
CA ALA A 56 -7.16 6.43 -11.07
C ALA A 56 -5.94 7.14 -10.45
N PHE A 57 -4.89 6.38 -10.11
CA PHE A 57 -3.64 6.94 -9.62
C PHE A 57 -2.90 7.74 -10.70
N ILE A 58 -2.85 7.24 -11.94
CA ILE A 58 -2.25 7.94 -13.07
C ILE A 58 -2.99 9.24 -13.34
N ASP A 59 -4.33 9.22 -13.40
CA ASP A 59 -5.14 10.42 -13.62
C ASP A 59 -4.94 11.47 -12.52
N ALA A 60 -4.84 11.03 -11.26
CA ALA A 60 -4.55 11.93 -10.15
C ALA A 60 -3.17 12.58 -10.29
N VAL A 61 -2.14 11.82 -10.69
CA VAL A 61 -0.77 12.32 -10.87
C VAL A 61 -0.65 13.22 -12.10
N VAL A 62 -1.36 12.93 -13.19
CA VAL A 62 -1.41 13.76 -14.40
C VAL A 62 -2.18 15.05 -14.14
N GLY A 63 -3.26 14.98 -13.34
CA GLY A 63 -4.08 16.13 -12.96
C GLY A 63 -3.39 17.12 -12.03
N ASP A 64 -2.37 16.69 -11.28
CA ASP A 64 -1.56 17.54 -10.42
C ASP A 64 -0.05 17.29 -10.64
N PRO A 65 0.62 18.14 -11.44
CA PRO A 65 2.05 18.01 -11.72
C PRO A 65 2.96 18.01 -10.48
N SER A 66 2.49 18.51 -9.33
CA SER A 66 3.27 18.47 -8.08
C SER A 66 3.44 17.05 -7.53
N LEU A 67 2.49 16.14 -7.83
CA LEU A 67 2.56 14.74 -7.43
C LEU A 67 3.64 13.96 -8.18
N LEU A 68 4.03 14.42 -9.38
CA LEU A 68 5.16 13.84 -10.13
C LEU A 68 6.47 13.96 -9.34
N LEU A 69 6.69 15.09 -8.66
CA LEU A 69 7.90 15.31 -7.86
C LEU A 69 7.98 14.34 -6.67
N ILE A 70 6.83 14.09 -6.03
CA ILE A 70 6.71 13.14 -4.93
C ILE A 70 6.93 11.71 -5.44
N TYR A 71 6.33 11.37 -6.59
CA TYR A 71 6.48 10.08 -7.23
C TYR A 71 7.94 9.78 -7.60
N GLU A 72 8.63 10.72 -8.25
CA GLU A 72 10.05 10.59 -8.59
C GLU A 72 10.94 10.43 -7.35
N ARG A 73 10.65 11.17 -6.28
CA ARG A 73 11.40 11.06 -5.03
C ARG A 73 11.19 9.70 -4.37
N LEU A 74 9.96 9.19 -4.38
CA LEU A 74 9.63 7.86 -3.90
C LEU A 74 10.32 6.77 -4.73
N GLN A 75 10.35 6.94 -6.06
CA GLN A 75 11.01 6.00 -6.97
C GLN A 75 12.53 5.97 -6.74
N ARG A 76 13.16 7.14 -6.59
CA ARG A 76 14.60 7.25 -6.22
C ARG A 76 14.89 6.60 -4.88
N TRP A 77 14.06 6.84 -3.87
CA TRP A 77 14.21 6.23 -2.55
C TRP A 77 14.05 4.70 -2.60
N ARG A 78 13.07 4.18 -3.35
CA ARG A 78 12.90 2.73 -3.55
C ARG A 78 14.08 2.11 -4.30
N ALA A 79 14.56 2.75 -5.36
CA ALA A 79 15.72 2.29 -6.11
C ALA A 79 16.99 2.27 -5.23
N GLN A 80 17.17 3.29 -4.38
CA GLN A 80 18.26 3.34 -3.41
C GLN A 80 18.14 2.21 -2.38
N ARG A 81 16.95 2.00 -1.78
CA ARG A 81 16.68 0.88 -0.86
C ARG A 81 16.93 -0.48 -1.51
N GLN A 82 16.60 -0.63 -2.79
CA GLN A 82 16.82 -1.87 -3.52
C GLN A 82 18.31 -2.08 -3.82
N ARG A 83 19.05 -1.03 -4.16
CA ARG A 83 20.51 -1.07 -4.29
C ARG A 83 21.18 -1.37 -2.96
N GLU A 84 20.75 -0.75 -1.86
CA GLU A 84 21.21 -1.05 -0.50
C GLU A 84 20.90 -2.50 -0.12
N ARG A 85 19.73 -3.04 -0.51
CA ARG A 85 19.39 -4.46 -0.33
C ARG A 85 20.15 -5.41 -1.25
N GLN A 86 20.60 -4.96 -2.43
CA GLN A 86 21.45 -5.75 -3.32
C GLN A 86 22.90 -5.71 -2.84
N GLN A 87 23.36 -4.58 -2.32
CA GLN A 87 24.67 -4.41 -1.68
C GLN A 87 24.73 -5.15 -0.34
N ALA A 88 23.67 -5.08 0.47
CA ALA A 88 23.46 -5.93 1.65
C ALA A 88 22.97 -7.35 1.29
N GLY A 89 22.72 -7.62 0.00
CA GLY A 89 22.34 -8.92 -0.55
C GLY A 89 23.56 -9.76 -0.94
N GLY A 90 24.76 -9.17 -0.92
CA GLY A 90 26.04 -9.90 -0.94
C GLY A 90 26.36 -10.62 0.37
N THR A 91 25.56 -10.44 1.42
CA THR A 91 25.64 -11.13 2.72
C THR A 91 24.40 -12.00 3.01
N GLY A 92 23.57 -12.28 2.00
CA GLY A 92 22.43 -13.20 2.11
C GLY A 92 22.80 -14.69 1.94
N GLY A 93 24.08 -15.01 1.76
CA GLY A 93 24.58 -16.38 1.58
C GLY A 93 25.96 -16.65 2.19
N SER A 94 26.56 -15.70 2.90
CA SER A 94 27.79 -15.92 3.66
C SER A 94 27.44 -15.85 5.14
N THR A 95 27.43 -17.01 5.79
CA THR A 95 27.44 -17.10 7.24
C THR A 95 28.55 -16.19 7.75
N ASP A 96 28.18 -15.15 8.48
CA ASP A 96 29.11 -14.14 8.98
C ASP A 96 30.26 -14.88 9.72
N PRO A 97 31.51 -14.81 9.22
CA PRO A 97 32.62 -15.56 9.79
C PRO A 97 32.91 -15.12 11.24
N GLU A 98 32.51 -13.91 11.62
CA GLU A 98 32.60 -13.44 12.99
C GLU A 98 31.54 -14.12 13.89
N LEU A 99 30.30 -14.23 13.41
CA LEU A 99 29.23 -14.94 14.12
C LEU A 99 29.54 -16.43 14.27
N LEU A 100 30.09 -17.07 13.22
CA LEU A 100 30.54 -18.46 13.30
C LEU A 100 31.64 -18.65 14.34
N ARG A 101 32.66 -17.78 14.34
CA ARG A 101 33.72 -17.82 15.36
C ARG A 101 33.18 -17.62 16.77
N ARG A 102 32.17 -16.76 16.92
CA ARG A 102 31.53 -16.51 18.22
C ARG A 102 30.70 -17.71 18.68
N LEU A 103 30.00 -18.38 17.78
CA LEU A 103 29.27 -19.61 18.06
C LEU A 103 30.22 -20.75 18.47
N GLU A 104 31.29 -20.98 17.70
CA GLU A 104 32.29 -22.01 18.04
C GLU A 104 32.94 -21.75 19.41
N ARG A 105 33.20 -20.49 19.75
CA ARG A 105 33.73 -20.13 21.06
C ARG A 105 32.75 -20.47 22.18
N LEU A 106 31.48 -20.11 22.00
CA LEU A 106 30.43 -20.38 22.98
C LEU A 106 30.21 -21.89 23.18
N GLU A 107 30.22 -22.68 22.10
CA GLU A 107 30.11 -24.14 22.20
C GLU A 107 31.26 -24.75 23.02
N ARG A 108 32.50 -24.29 22.80
CA ARG A 108 33.66 -24.75 23.58
C ARG A 108 33.55 -24.35 25.05
N GLU A 109 33.07 -23.15 25.34
CA GLU A 109 32.87 -22.68 26.72
C GLU A 109 31.79 -23.49 27.44
N VAL A 110 30.68 -23.80 26.77
CA VAL A 110 29.60 -24.64 27.32
C VAL A 110 30.08 -26.06 27.61
N THR A 111 30.84 -26.68 26.69
CA THR A 111 31.39 -28.03 26.90
C THR A 111 32.33 -28.07 28.10
N ARG A 112 33.23 -27.08 28.24
CA ARG A 112 34.13 -26.98 29.40
C ARG A 112 33.36 -26.81 30.70
N LEU A 113 32.32 -25.99 30.71
CA LEU A 113 31.50 -25.79 31.91
C LEU A 113 30.75 -27.07 32.28
N ARG A 114 30.21 -27.81 31.31
CA ARG A 114 29.58 -29.11 31.55
C ARG A 114 30.55 -30.12 32.16
N GLU A 115 31.75 -30.25 31.59
CA GLU A 115 32.78 -31.16 32.12
C GLU A 115 33.22 -30.75 33.53
N ALA A 116 33.36 -29.45 33.81
CA ALA A 116 33.72 -28.96 35.15
C ALA A 116 32.62 -29.27 36.18
N VAL A 117 31.35 -29.10 35.79
CA VAL A 117 30.19 -29.45 36.63
C VAL A 117 30.10 -30.95 36.86
N GLU A 118 30.32 -31.78 35.84
CA GLU A 118 30.33 -33.24 35.98
C GLU A 118 31.46 -33.72 36.91
N ARG A 119 32.66 -33.14 36.79
CA ARG A 119 33.78 -33.45 37.71
C ARG A 119 33.47 -33.05 39.14
N LEU A 120 32.85 -31.89 39.35
CA LEU A 120 32.41 -31.46 40.68
C LEU A 120 31.31 -32.37 41.25
N GLY A 121 30.37 -32.80 40.41
CA GLY A 121 29.30 -33.74 40.79
C GLY A 121 29.77 -35.18 41.05
N GLN A 122 30.92 -35.59 40.51
CA GLN A 122 31.55 -36.89 40.81
C GLN A 122 32.49 -36.86 42.03
N SER A 123 32.82 -35.66 42.53
CA SER A 123 33.68 -35.44 43.69
C SER A 123 32.92 -35.25 45.02
N VAL A 124 31.60 -35.43 45.01
CA VAL A 124 30.69 -35.44 46.16
C VAL A 124 30.07 -36.82 46.27
#